data_AF-A0A2M6UG02-F1
#
_entry.id   AF-A0A2M6UG02-F1
#
_cell.length_a   1.000
_cell.length_b   1.000
_cell.length_c   1.000
_cell.angle_alpha   90.00
_cell.angle_beta   90.00
_cell.angle_gamma   90.00
#
_symmetry.space_group_name_H-M   'P 1'
#
loop_
_entity.id
_entity.type
_entity.pdbx_description
1 polymer ?
#
loop_
_entity_poly.entity_id
_entity_poly.type
_entity_poly.pdbx_seq_one_letter_code
_entity_poly.pdbx_strand_id
1 'polypeptide(L)'
;MPVLADERLLSDGDRFELRIGADRSTFVLRSKSDFFTARLEGEHASRFEADYRAVRQRHPALKPDQALAQLWDNDGYMWYAAQEAD
;
A
#
# COMPACT_ATOMS: atom_id res chain seq x y z
N MET A 1 -20.78 18.57 -3.09
CA MET A 1 -20.04 17.46 -3.73
C MET A 1 -18.58 17.57 -3.32
N PRO A 2 -18.07 16.82 -2.33
CA PRO A 2 -16.64 16.79 -2.11
C PRO A 2 -16.01 15.80 -3.11
N VAL A 3 -14.97 16.27 -3.77
CA VAL A 3 -14.10 15.45 -4.63
C VAL A 3 -13.42 14.39 -3.77
N LEU A 4 -13.96 13.18 -3.79
CA LEU A 4 -13.17 11.99 -3.51
C LEU A 4 -12.09 11.91 -4.60
N ALA A 5 -10.87 11.48 -4.27
CA ALA A 5 -9.75 11.20 -5.18
C ALA A 5 -8.71 12.30 -5.43
N ASP A 6 -8.10 12.86 -4.38
CA ASP A 6 -6.67 13.17 -4.47
C ASP A 6 -5.87 12.04 -3.80
N GLU A 7 -6.10 10.81 -4.28
CA GLU A 7 -5.27 9.66 -3.98
C GLU A 7 -4.32 9.49 -5.16
N ARG A 8 -3.05 9.82 -4.95
CA ARG A 8 -2.02 9.67 -5.96
C ARG A 8 -1.55 8.23 -6.01
N LEU A 9 -1.53 7.66 -7.21
CA LEU A 9 -0.91 6.37 -7.43
C LEU A 9 0.60 6.48 -7.20
N LEU A 10 1.09 5.86 -6.12
CA LEU A 10 2.51 5.85 -5.79
C LEU A 10 3.24 4.72 -6.51
N SER A 11 2.58 3.57 -6.65
CA SER A 11 3.07 2.45 -7.43
C SER A 11 1.90 1.66 -8.01
N ASP A 12 1.94 1.51 -9.33
CA ASP A 12 1.12 0.54 -10.04
C ASP A 12 1.95 -0.73 -10.23
N GLY A 13 1.51 -1.80 -9.61
CA GLY A 13 2.03 -3.13 -9.84
C GLY A 13 0.97 -4.01 -10.51
N ASP A 14 1.45 -5.09 -11.12
CA ASP A 14 0.61 -6.07 -11.82
C ASP A 14 -0.36 -6.77 -10.86
N ARG A 15 0.11 -7.08 -9.64
CA ARG A 15 -0.67 -7.72 -8.57
C ARG A 15 -1.07 -6.78 -7.45
N PHE A 16 -0.21 -5.82 -7.12
CA PHE A 16 -0.42 -4.90 -6.01
C PHE A 16 -0.37 -3.46 -6.49
N GLU A 17 -1.27 -2.64 -5.94
CA GLU A 17 -1.37 -1.23 -6.23
C GLU A 17 -1.25 -0.44 -4.93
N LEU A 18 -0.34 0.54 -4.90
CA LEU A 18 -0.16 1.42 -3.77
C LEU A 18 -0.59 2.83 -4.14
N ARG A 19 -1.59 3.33 -3.43
CA ARG A 19 -2.04 4.71 -3.49
C ARG A 19 -1.67 5.44 -2.21
N ILE A 20 -1.39 6.72 -2.34
CA ILE A 20 -1.13 7.62 -1.22
C ILE A 20 -2.15 8.75 -1.29
N GLY A 21 -2.77 9.09 -0.16
CA GLY A 21 -3.60 10.29 -0.07
C GLY A 21 -2.77 11.56 -0.25
N ALA A 22 -3.38 12.64 -0.71
CA ALA A 22 -2.74 13.94 -0.93
C ALA A 22 -1.93 14.44 0.26
N ASP A 23 -2.43 14.18 1.47
CA ASP A 23 -1.82 14.60 2.73
C ASP A 23 -0.62 13.74 3.14
N ARG A 24 -0.32 12.65 2.40
CA ARG A 24 0.63 11.59 2.77
C ARG A 24 0.38 10.92 4.13
N SER A 25 -0.74 11.24 4.78
CA SER A 25 -1.19 10.63 6.04
C SER A 25 -2.02 9.36 5.85
N THR A 26 -2.32 8.98 4.61
CA THR A 26 -3.10 7.78 4.25
C THR A 26 -2.36 7.02 3.15
N PHE A 27 -2.14 5.73 3.35
CA PHE A 27 -1.71 4.79 2.31
C PHE A 27 -2.79 3.74 2.11
N VAL A 28 -3.03 3.41 0.85
CA VAL A 28 -3.99 2.38 0.46
C VAL A 28 -3.25 1.37 -0.39
N LEU A 29 -3.05 0.20 0.19
CA LEU A 29 -2.45 -0.94 -0.48
C LEU A 29 -3.55 -1.89 -0.93
N ARG A 30 -3.75 -1.99 -2.24
CA ARG A 30 -4.77 -2.83 -2.86
C ARG A 30 -4.14 -4.03 -3.56
N SER A 31 -4.57 -5.23 -3.21
CA SER A 31 -4.33 -6.44 -4.00
C SER A 31 -5.36 -6.53 -5.11
N LYS A 32 -4.92 -6.46 -6.37
CA LYS A 32 -5.77 -6.68 -7.55
C LYS A 32 -6.13 -8.16 -7.73
N SER A 33 -5.29 -9.07 -7.23
CA SER A 33 -5.54 -10.52 -7.31
C SER A 33 -6.71 -10.97 -6.44
N ASP A 34 -6.83 -10.41 -5.24
CA ASP A 34 -7.77 -10.91 -4.22
C ASP A 34 -8.85 -9.88 -3.84
N PHE A 35 -8.84 -8.70 -4.47
CA PHE A 35 -9.74 -7.57 -4.16
C PHE A 35 -9.72 -7.14 -2.68
N PHE A 36 -8.55 -7.30 -2.03
CA PHE A 36 -8.32 -6.81 -0.69
C PHE A 36 -7.67 -5.43 -0.71
N THR A 37 -8.09 -4.57 0.20
CA THR A 37 -7.55 -3.23 0.37
C THR A 37 -7.16 -3.01 1.83
N ALA A 38 -5.86 -2.85 2.09
CA ALA A 38 -5.36 -2.38 3.37
C ALA A 38 -5.25 -0.86 3.36
N ARG A 39 -6.05 -0.22 4.21
CA ARG A 39 -6.01 1.22 4.42
C ARG A 39 -5.24 1.50 5.69
N LEU A 40 -4.13 2.22 5.54
CA LEU A 40 -3.19 2.57 6.60
C LEU A 40 -3.22 4.08 6.79
N GLU A 41 -3.50 4.54 8.00
CA GLU A 41 -3.68 5.96 8.31
C GLU A 41 -2.85 6.35 9.54
N GLY A 42 -2.39 7.61 9.57
CA GLY A 42 -1.66 8.19 10.69
C GLY A 42 -0.32 7.49 10.96
N GLU A 43 -0.20 6.85 12.14
CA GLU A 43 1.03 6.16 12.54
C GLU A 43 1.32 4.93 11.67
N HIS A 44 0.28 4.21 11.24
CA HIS A 44 0.43 3.05 10.35
C HIS A 44 0.93 3.45 8.96
N ALA A 45 0.46 4.59 8.45
CA ALA A 45 0.93 5.17 7.19
C ALA A 45 2.44 5.49 7.24
N SER A 46 2.89 6.15 8.32
CA SER A 46 4.28 6.54 8.49
C SER A 46 5.19 5.31 8.65
N ARG A 47 4.72 4.29 9.36
CA ARG A 47 5.44 3.02 9.53
C ARG A 47 5.55 2.25 8.22
N PHE A 48 4.48 2.19 7.45
CA PHE A 48 4.46 1.54 6.13
C PHE A 48 5.41 2.21 5.14
N GLU A 49 5.43 3.55 5.08
CA GLU A 49 6.36 4.28 4.21
C GLU A 49 7.82 3.97 4.59
N ALA A 50 8.13 3.97 5.88
CA ALA A 50 9.46 3.66 6.39
C ALA A 50 9.88 2.23 6.03
N ASP A 51 8.97 1.25 6.19
CA ASP A 51 9.25 -0.14 5.86
C ASP A 51 9.39 -0.34 4.35
N TYR A 52 8.49 0.21 3.54
CA TYR A 52 8.59 0.20 2.08
C TYR A 52 9.91 0.79 1.58
N ARG A 53 10.33 1.91 2.16
CA ARG A 53 11.63 2.52 1.85
C ARG A 53 12.79 1.63 2.30
N ALA A 54 12.68 0.95 3.45
CA ALA A 54 13.69 0.03 3.93
C ALA A 54 13.80 -1.22 3.04
N VAL A 55 12.68 -1.82 2.65
CA VAL A 55 12.62 -2.96 1.71
C VAL A 55 13.23 -2.57 0.38
N ARG A 56 12.90 -1.40 -0.18
CA ARG A 56 13.52 -0.91 -1.43
C ARG A 56 15.02 -0.66 -1.30
N GLN A 57 15.51 -0.23 -0.14
CA GLN A 57 16.95 -0.06 0.09
C GLN A 57 17.67 -1.39 0.25
N ARG A 58 17.06 -2.35 0.93
CA ARG A 58 17.61 -3.71 1.13
C ARG A 58 17.56 -4.54 -0.14
N HIS A 59 16.57 -4.31 -0.97
CA HIS A 59 16.32 -5.03 -2.21
C HIS A 59 16.07 -4.07 -3.38
N PRO A 60 17.09 -3.33 -3.84
CA PRO A 60 16.94 -2.36 -4.93
C PRO A 60 16.61 -3.01 -6.28
N ALA A 61 16.80 -4.33 -6.41
CA ALA A 61 16.46 -5.11 -7.58
C ALA A 61 15.00 -5.60 -7.61
N LEU A 62 14.27 -5.52 -6.49
CA LEU A 62 12.85 -5.90 -6.46
C LEU A 62 12.01 -4.83 -7.12
N LYS A 63 11.02 -5.27 -7.90
CA LYS A 63 9.98 -4.38 -8.40
C LYS A 63 9.16 -3.82 -7.23
N PRO A 64 8.59 -2.62 -7.36
CA PRO A 64 7.70 -2.06 -6.35
C PRO A 64 6.56 -3.04 -5.99
N ASP A 65 6.01 -3.80 -6.96
CA ASP A 65 4.98 -4.80 -6.67
C ASP A 65 5.48 -5.96 -5.78
N GLN A 66 6.70 -6.44 -5.99
CA GLN A 66 7.28 -7.50 -5.15
C GLN A 66 7.63 -7.01 -3.75
N ALA A 67 8.09 -5.77 -3.62
CA ALA A 67 8.31 -5.15 -2.32
C ALA A 67 6.97 -5.01 -1.55
N LEU A 68 5.91 -4.62 -2.24
CA LEU A 68 4.55 -4.55 -1.68
C LEU A 68 4.02 -5.93 -1.27
N ALA A 69 4.21 -6.95 -2.12
CA ALA A 69 3.84 -8.32 -1.81
C ALA A 69 4.57 -8.84 -0.56
N GLN A 70 5.86 -8.50 -0.42
CA GLN A 70 6.64 -8.87 0.76
C GLN A 70 6.15 -8.17 2.02
N LEU A 71 5.81 -6.88 1.96
CA LEU A 71 5.20 -6.16 3.09
C LEU A 71 3.86 -6.79 3.46
N TRP A 72 3.04 -7.08 2.46
CA TRP A 72 1.71 -7.67 2.62
C TRP A 72 1.76 -9.02 3.35
N ASP A 73 2.65 -9.91 2.92
CA ASP A 73 2.79 -11.27 3.43
C ASP A 73 3.58 -11.32 4.76
N ASN A 74 4.67 -10.57 4.87
CA ASN A 74 5.64 -10.73 5.96
C ASN A 74 5.40 -9.78 7.14
N ASP A 75 4.80 -8.60 6.91
CA ASP A 75 4.53 -7.61 7.97
C ASP A 75 3.08 -7.69 8.48
N GLY A 76 2.27 -8.56 7.88
CA GLY A 76 0.90 -8.81 8.32
C GLY A 76 -0.06 -7.67 8.01
N TYR A 77 0.20 -6.86 6.98
CA TYR A 77 -0.78 -5.84 6.53
C TYR A 77 -2.12 -6.45 6.08
N MET A 78 -2.15 -7.77 5.81
CA MET A 78 -3.38 -8.54 5.67
C MET A 78 -4.35 -8.41 6.85
N TRP A 79 -3.87 -8.11 8.08
CA TRP A 79 -4.73 -7.86 9.24
C TRP A 79 -5.46 -6.52 9.16
N TYR A 80 -4.89 -5.53 8.45
CA TYR A 80 -5.52 -4.25 8.15
C TYR A 80 -6.26 -4.27 6.82
N ALA A 81 -6.13 -5.36 6.05
CA ALA A 81 -6.80 -5.54 4.79
C ALA A 81 -8.29 -5.80 5.04
N ALA A 82 -9.11 -4.82 4.65
CA ALA A 82 -10.52 -5.05 4.48
C ALA A 82 -10.74 -5.62 3.07
N GLN A 83 -11.59 -6.63 2.96
CA GLN A 83 -12.12 -7.01 1.66
C GLN A 83 -12.99 -5.84 1.18
N GLU A 84 -12.79 -5.38 -0.06
CA GLU A 84 -13.72 -4.41 -0.63
C GLU A 84 -15.08 -5.11 -0.73
N ALA A 85 -16.05 -4.65 0.07
CA ALA A 85 -17.40 -5.16 0.00
C ALA A 85 -18.03 -4.63 -1.31
N ASP A 86 -18.54 -5.57 -2.11
CA ASP A 86 -19.25 -5.38 -3.38
C ASP A 86 -20.34 -4.29 -3.31
#